data_AF-A0A547PW76-F1
#
_entry.id   AF-A0A547PW76-F1
#
_cell.length_a   1.000
_cell.length_b   1.000
_cell.length_c   1.000
_cell.angle_alpha   90.00
_cell.angle_beta   90.00
_cell.angle_gamma   90.00
#
_symmetry.space_group_name_H-M   'P 1'
#
loop_
_entity.id
_entity.type
_entity.pdbx_description
1 polymer ?
#
loop_
_entity_poly.entity_id
_entity_poly.type
_entity_poly.pdbx_seq_one_letter_code
_entity_poly.pdbx_strand_id
1 'polypeptide(L)'
;MTPVDHLAKARAAWGEDMPDWIEALARACAETSQNAVARKLGYSAATVSCALSGTYRGNLATLEAAWRGVFERAVVACPILGEIGTPTCRDWRRKSKRLRASNNLNARMFRACRACSHNQKGGATHE
;
A
#
# COMPACT_ATOMS: atom_id res chain seq x y z
N MET A 1 0.93 -15.97 -20.42
CA MET A 1 1.83 -15.48 -19.36
C MET A 1 1.22 -15.92 -18.05
N THR A 2 1.75 -16.97 -17.44
CA THR A 2 1.21 -17.53 -16.18
C THR A 2 1.22 -16.42 -15.14
N PRO A 3 0.10 -16.16 -14.42
CA PRO A 3 0.14 -15.21 -13.32
C PRO A 3 1.22 -15.70 -12.35
N VAL A 4 2.29 -14.93 -12.21
CA VAL A 4 3.35 -15.24 -11.25
C VAL A 4 2.70 -15.07 -9.89
N ASP A 5 2.35 -16.20 -9.27
CA ASP A 5 1.78 -16.19 -7.94
C ASP A 5 2.91 -15.88 -6.93
N HIS A 6 3.07 -14.59 -6.66
CA HIS A 6 4.05 -14.07 -5.72
C HIS A 6 3.84 -14.63 -4.31
N LEU A 7 2.60 -14.98 -3.94
CA LEU A 7 2.28 -15.61 -2.65
C LEU A 7 2.74 -17.06 -2.63
N ALA A 8 2.46 -17.83 -3.68
CA ALA A 8 2.95 -19.20 -3.79
C ALA A 8 4.48 -19.25 -3.75
N LYS A 9 5.15 -18.32 -4.44
CA LYS A 9 6.61 -18.20 -4.42
C LYS A 9 7.15 -17.89 -3.01
N ALA A 10 6.53 -16.94 -2.30
CA ALA A 10 6.94 -16.59 -0.94
C ALA A 10 6.72 -17.75 0.04
N ARG A 11 5.57 -18.42 -0.04
CA ARG A 11 5.26 -19.60 0.80
C ARG A 11 6.21 -20.76 0.54
N ALA A 12 6.56 -21.03 -0.72
CA ALA A 12 7.50 -22.08 -1.07
C ALA A 12 8.93 -21.81 -0.57
N ALA A 13 9.33 -20.55 -0.47
CA ALA A 13 10.66 -20.15 -0.02
C ALA A 13 10.78 -20.07 1.50
N TRP A 14 9.77 -19.51 2.17
CA TRP A 14 9.83 -19.18 3.59
C TRP A 14 9.09 -20.18 4.50
N GLY A 15 8.13 -20.94 3.97
CA GLY A 15 7.38 -21.93 4.76
C GLY A 15 6.68 -21.31 5.97
N GLU A 16 6.89 -21.91 7.14
CA GLU A 16 6.36 -21.46 8.43
C GLU A 16 7.10 -20.25 9.02
N ASP A 17 8.35 -20.01 8.62
CA ASP A 17 9.19 -18.88 9.08
C ASP A 17 8.96 -17.59 8.27
N MET A 18 7.86 -17.50 7.52
CA MET A 18 7.58 -16.35 6.66
C MET A 18 7.25 -15.08 7.48
N PRO A 19 8.03 -13.99 7.33
CA PRO A 19 7.69 -12.72 7.96
C PRO A 19 6.37 -12.16 7.44
N ASP A 20 5.61 -11.52 8.33
CA ASP A 20 4.34 -10.82 8.05
C ASP A 20 4.46 -9.84 6.88
N TRP A 21 5.53 -9.05 6.86
CA TRP A 21 5.79 -8.06 5.83
C TRP A 21 6.14 -8.67 4.47
N ILE A 22 6.72 -9.88 4.44
CA ILE A 22 7.00 -10.61 3.18
C ILE A 22 5.70 -11.09 2.55
N GLU A 23 4.77 -11.61 3.36
CA GLU A 23 3.44 -11.98 2.87
C GLU A 23 2.69 -10.76 2.33
N ALA A 24 2.74 -9.65 3.07
CA ALA A 24 2.10 -8.40 2.66
C ALA A 24 2.78 -7.77 1.42
N LEU A 25 4.10 -7.91 1.27
CA LEU A 25 4.84 -7.56 0.05
C LEU A 25 4.39 -8.41 -1.15
N ALA A 26 4.22 -9.73 -0.95
CA ALA A 26 3.73 -10.64 -1.98
C ALA A 26 2.31 -10.26 -2.44
N ARG A 27 1.40 -9.97 -1.49
CA ARG A 27 0.05 -9.45 -1.78
C ARG A 27 0.09 -8.15 -2.57
N ALA A 28 0.90 -7.18 -2.13
CA ALA A 28 1.04 -5.90 -2.83
C ALA A 28 1.55 -6.05 -4.28
N CYS A 29 2.46 -7.01 -4.51
CA CYS A 29 2.94 -7.36 -5.84
C CYS A 29 1.85 -8.02 -6.70
N ALA A 30 1.02 -8.88 -6.10
CA ALA A 30 -0.11 -9.53 -6.78
C ALA A 30 -1.24 -8.54 -7.16
N GLU A 31 -1.53 -7.56 -6.29
CA GLU A 31 -2.54 -6.52 -6.55
C GLU A 31 -2.12 -5.50 -7.61
N THR A 32 -0.80 -5.27 -7.75
CA THR A 32 -0.26 -4.26 -8.66
C THR A 32 0.73 -4.88 -9.63
N SER A 33 2.02 -4.77 -9.35
CA SER A 33 3.10 -5.50 -10.01
C SER A 33 4.37 -5.35 -9.16
N GLN A 34 5.26 -6.35 -9.23
CA GLN A 34 6.57 -6.30 -8.59
C GLN A 34 7.35 -5.03 -8.94
N ASN A 35 7.30 -4.58 -10.21
CA ASN A 35 7.96 -3.35 -10.66
C ASN A 35 7.37 -2.08 -10.01
N ALA A 36 6.04 -2.00 -9.87
CA ALA A 36 5.38 -0.87 -9.23
C ALA A 36 5.73 -0.79 -7.74
N VAL A 37 5.74 -1.93 -7.05
CA VAL A 37 6.13 -2.03 -5.63
C VAL A 37 7.60 -1.66 -5.47
N ALA A 38 8.51 -2.23 -6.26
CA ALA A 38 9.94 -1.96 -6.21
C ALA A 38 10.25 -0.47 -6.41
N ARG A 39 9.65 0.16 -7.43
CA ARG A 39 9.79 1.60 -7.68
C ARG A 39 9.32 2.44 -6.49
N LYS A 40 8.27 2.00 -5.80
CA LYS A 40 7.73 2.71 -4.65
C LYS A 40 8.60 2.55 -3.39
N LEU A 41 9.28 1.43 -3.25
CA LEU A 41 10.28 1.19 -2.20
C LEU A 41 11.63 1.86 -2.49
N GLY A 42 11.87 2.31 -3.73
CA GLY A 42 13.19 2.81 -4.14
C GLY A 42 14.21 1.69 -4.42
N TYR A 43 13.73 0.46 -4.62
CA TYR A 43 14.58 -0.71 -4.89
C TYR A 43 14.36 -1.25 -6.30
N SER A 44 15.26 -2.14 -6.73
CA SER A 44 15.11 -2.86 -7.97
C SER A 44 14.05 -3.97 -7.86
N ALA A 45 13.40 -4.30 -8.98
CA ALA A 45 12.48 -5.43 -9.01
C ALA A 45 13.18 -6.75 -8.65
N ALA A 46 14.45 -6.91 -9.02
CA ALA A 46 15.26 -8.07 -8.64
C ALA A 46 15.41 -8.19 -7.12
N THR A 47 15.63 -7.07 -6.42
CA THR A 47 15.71 -7.04 -4.95
C THR A 47 14.42 -7.55 -4.30
N VAL A 48 13.27 -7.09 -4.79
CA VAL A 48 11.95 -7.55 -4.31
C VAL A 48 11.76 -9.04 -4.60
N SER A 49 12.14 -9.52 -5.78
CA SER A 49 12.07 -10.95 -6.12
C SER A 49 12.96 -11.80 -5.21
N CYS A 50 14.19 -11.36 -4.92
CA CYS A 50 15.10 -12.07 -4.03
C CYS A 50 14.56 -12.13 -2.59
N ALA A 51 13.93 -11.06 -2.12
CA ALA A 51 13.27 -11.05 -0.81
C ALA A 51 12.11 -12.05 -0.77
N LEU A 52 11.27 -12.07 -1.81
CA LEU A 52 10.18 -13.04 -1.94
C LEU A 52 10.68 -14.50 -2.03
N SER A 53 11.84 -14.76 -2.65
CA SER A 53 12.43 -16.11 -2.71
C SER A 53 13.31 -16.48 -1.52
N GLY A 54 13.45 -15.63 -0.51
CA GLY A 54 14.34 -15.89 0.63
C GLY A 54 15.83 -15.94 0.27
N THR A 55 16.21 -15.57 -0.95
CA THR A 55 17.59 -15.59 -1.46
C THR A 55 18.29 -14.24 -1.31
N TYR A 56 17.62 -13.25 -0.72
CA TYR A 56 18.20 -11.93 -0.51
C TYR A 56 19.27 -12.00 0.58
N ARG A 57 20.54 -11.96 0.16
CA ARG A 57 21.71 -11.95 1.06
C ARG A 57 22.05 -10.58 1.63
N GLY A 58 21.26 -9.55 1.29
CA GLY A 58 21.43 -8.20 1.81
C GLY A 58 20.80 -8.02 3.20
N ASN A 59 20.76 -6.78 3.68
CA ASN A 59 20.14 -6.48 4.95
C ASN A 59 18.60 -6.52 4.84
N LEU A 60 18.02 -7.66 5.19
CA LEU A 60 16.58 -7.90 5.17
C LEU A 60 15.83 -6.91 6.09
N ALA A 61 16.42 -6.53 7.22
CA ALA A 61 15.84 -5.56 8.16
C ALA A 61 15.79 -4.14 7.58
N THR A 62 16.76 -3.73 6.77
CA THR A 62 16.69 -2.44 6.05
C THR A 62 15.57 -2.44 5.01
N LEU A 63 15.40 -3.55 4.30
CA LEU A 63 14.31 -3.69 3.32
C LEU A 63 12.95 -3.72 4.02
N GLU A 64 12.84 -4.41 5.15
CA GLU A 64 11.66 -4.41 6.00
C GLU A 64 11.34 -3.00 6.49
N ALA A 65 12.31 -2.26 7.03
CA ALA A 65 12.09 -0.89 7.51
C ALA A 65 11.63 0.04 6.37
N ALA A 66 12.21 -0.10 5.18
CA ALA A 66 11.75 0.62 3.99
C ALA A 66 10.34 0.22 3.58
N TRP A 67 10.02 -1.09 3.63
CA TRP A 67 8.69 -1.59 3.36
C TRP A 67 7.68 -1.05 4.36
N ARG A 68 7.97 -1.14 5.66
CA ARG A 68 7.14 -0.62 6.73
C ARG A 68 6.91 0.89 6.55
N GLY A 69 7.95 1.68 6.32
CA GLY A 69 7.83 3.12 6.06
C GLY A 69 6.97 3.50 4.83
N VAL A 70 6.81 2.61 3.84
CA VAL A 70 6.08 2.88 2.59
C VAL A 70 4.70 2.21 2.54
N PHE A 71 4.55 1.06 3.20
CA PHE A 71 3.41 0.14 3.07
C PHE A 71 2.78 -0.28 4.40
N GLU A 72 3.50 -0.21 5.52
CA GLU A 72 2.86 -0.25 6.85
C GLU A 72 2.19 1.11 7.05
N ARG A 73 1.00 1.19 6.48
CA ARG A 73 0.19 2.39 6.43
C ARG A 73 -0.55 2.48 7.74
N ALA A 74 -0.36 3.57 8.47
CA ALA A 74 -1.37 4.03 9.41
C ALA A 74 -2.76 3.89 8.75
N VAL A 75 -3.64 3.14 9.39
CA VAL A 75 -5.05 3.06 8.99
C VAL A 75 -5.71 4.36 9.41
N VAL A 76 -6.63 4.85 8.58
CA VAL A 76 -7.44 6.02 8.87
C VAL A 76 -8.90 5.63 8.78
N ALA A 77 -9.70 6.09 9.73
CA ALA A 77 -11.14 5.91 9.68
C ALA A 77 -11.73 6.84 8.63
N CYS A 78 -12.16 6.27 7.50
CA CYS A 78 -12.89 6.98 6.46
C CYS A 78 -14.40 6.86 6.71
N PRO A 79 -15.15 7.98 6.74
CA PRO A 79 -16.59 7.95 7.01
C PRO A 79 -17.42 7.25 5.92
N ILE A 80 -16.86 6.98 4.74
CA ILE A 80 -17.55 6.29 3.64
C ILE A 80 -17.03 4.88 3.41
N LEU A 81 -15.73 4.66 3.60
CA LEU A 81 -15.06 3.39 3.27
C LEU A 81 -14.68 2.57 4.51
N GLY A 82 -14.94 3.06 5.72
CA GLY A 82 -14.48 2.44 6.96
C GLY A 82 -12.98 2.63 7.16
N GLU A 83 -12.31 1.70 7.84
CA GLU A 83 -10.86 1.75 8.02
C GLU A 83 -10.14 1.50 6.68
N ILE A 84 -9.39 2.50 6.23
CA ILE A 84 -8.62 2.41 4.98
C ILE A 84 -7.16 2.77 5.23
N GLY A 85 -6.25 2.14 4.50
CA GLY A 85 -4.84 2.52 4.56
C GLY A 85 -4.62 3.97 4.08
N THR A 86 -3.72 4.69 4.75
CA THR A 86 -3.40 6.11 4.46
C THR A 86 -3.23 6.46 2.97
N PRO A 87 -2.57 5.64 2.12
CA PRO A 87 -2.44 5.95 0.70
C PRO A 87 -3.71 5.71 -0.12
N THR A 88 -4.60 4.82 0.31
CA THR A 88 -5.96 4.73 -0.25
C THR A 88 -6.72 6.03 0.05
N CYS A 89 -6.61 6.54 1.28
CA CYS A 89 -7.12 7.87 1.66
C CYS A 89 -6.48 8.98 0.80
N ARG A 90 -5.16 8.96 0.60
CA ARG A 90 -4.43 9.93 -0.23
C ARG A 90 -4.88 9.92 -1.69
N ASP A 91 -5.11 8.75 -2.27
CA ASP A 91 -5.58 8.61 -3.65
C ASP A 91 -7.00 9.15 -3.79
N TRP A 92 -7.89 8.86 -2.84
CA TRP A 92 -9.23 9.43 -2.79
C TRP A 92 -9.24 10.95 -2.60
N ARG A 93 -8.37 11.49 -1.74
CA ARG A 93 -8.17 12.94 -1.57
C ARG A 93 -7.67 13.61 -2.85
N ARG A 94 -6.80 12.94 -3.62
CA ARG A 94 -6.34 13.44 -4.91
C ARG A 94 -7.48 13.44 -5.94
N LYS A 95 -8.27 12.37 -5.98
CA LYS A 95 -9.45 12.25 -6.86
C LYS A 95 -10.53 13.28 -6.52
N SER A 96 -10.72 13.60 -5.24
CA SER A 96 -11.73 14.57 -4.78
C SER A 96 -11.40 16.03 -5.12
N LYS A 97 -10.27 16.34 -5.78
CA LYS A 97 -9.98 17.70 -6.28
C LYS A 97 -10.92 18.14 -7.40
N ARG A 98 -11.45 17.20 -8.18
CA ARG A 98 -12.40 17.47 -9.26
C ARG A 98 -13.60 16.55 -9.11
N LEU A 99 -14.81 17.10 -9.17
CA LEU A 99 -16.01 16.29 -9.14
C LEU A 99 -16.10 15.47 -10.42
N ARG A 100 -16.09 14.14 -10.28
CA ARG A 100 -16.37 13.20 -11.37
C ARG A 100 -17.74 12.59 -11.14
N ALA A 101 -18.78 13.23 -11.70
CA ALA A 101 -20.17 12.85 -11.49
C ALA A 101 -20.58 11.55 -12.20
N SER A 102 -19.72 10.96 -13.03
CA SER A 102 -19.98 9.70 -13.75
C SER A 102 -20.07 8.46 -12.85
N ASN A 103 -19.73 8.56 -11.55
CA ASN A 103 -19.87 7.46 -10.60
C ASN A 103 -20.40 7.98 -9.26
N ASN A 104 -21.48 7.37 -8.77
CA ASN A 104 -22.11 7.71 -7.49
C ASN A 104 -21.13 7.64 -6.31
N LEU A 105 -20.20 6.68 -6.32
CA LEU A 105 -19.15 6.57 -5.30
C LEU A 105 -18.21 7.78 -5.36
N ASN A 106 -17.82 8.24 -6.55
CA ASN A 106 -16.97 9.42 -6.69
C ASN A 106 -17.68 10.69 -6.20
N ALA A 107 -18.99 10.82 -6.44
CA ALA A 107 -19.78 11.95 -5.92
C ALA A 107 -19.88 11.92 -4.38
N ARG A 108 -20.12 10.75 -3.78
CA ARG A 108 -20.12 10.55 -2.31
C ARG A 108 -18.75 10.84 -1.70
N MET A 109 -17.69 10.26 -2.27
CA MET A 109 -16.32 10.47 -1.84
C MET A 109 -15.86 11.93 -2.01
N PHE A 110 -16.30 12.62 -3.07
CA PHE A 110 -15.99 14.04 -3.26
C PHE A 110 -16.54 14.90 -2.11
N ARG A 111 -17.79 14.67 -1.70
CA ARG A 111 -18.42 15.37 -0.57
C ARG A 111 -17.72 15.01 0.75
N ALA A 112 -17.55 13.72 1.02
CA ALA A 112 -16.93 13.24 2.25
C ALA A 112 -15.47 13.69 2.39
N CYS A 113 -14.66 13.55 1.34
CA CYS A 113 -13.27 14.02 1.36
C CYS A 113 -13.20 15.54 1.53
N ARG A 114 -14.14 16.34 1.01
CA ARG A 114 -14.11 17.80 1.25
C ARG A 114 -14.45 18.17 2.69
N ALA A 115 -15.28 17.39 3.38
CA ALA A 115 -15.59 17.57 4.80
C ALA A 115 -14.59 16.88 5.74
N CYS A 116 -13.69 16.05 5.23
CA CYS A 116 -12.77 15.26 6.03
C CYS A 116 -11.65 16.13 6.63
N SER A 117 -11.41 15.96 7.94
CA SER A 117 -10.30 16.57 8.69
C SER A 117 -8.94 16.32 8.05
N HIS A 118 -8.73 15.14 7.44
CA HIS A 118 -7.49 14.83 6.74
C HIS A 118 -7.29 15.62 5.43
N ASN A 119 -8.31 16.29 4.90
CA ASN A 119 -8.26 16.95 3.60
C ASN A 119 -8.46 18.47 3.63
N GLN A 120 -9.13 19.02 4.66
CA GLN A 120 -9.15 20.47 4.88
C GLN A 120 -7.81 20.91 5.47
N LYS A 121 -7.05 21.74 4.75
CA LYS A 121 -5.83 22.33 5.32
C LYS A 121 -6.22 23.50 6.22
N GLY A 122 -6.16 23.30 7.53
CA GLY A 122 -6.13 24.38 8.53
C GLY A 122 -6.83 24.03 9.86
N GLY A 123 -6.04 23.58 10.85
CA GLY A 123 -6.34 23.78 12.26
C GLY A 123 -7.13 22.70 13.00
N ALA A 124 -6.42 21.76 13.62
CA ALA A 124 -6.77 21.28 14.95
C ALA A 124 -5.45 20.93 15.65
N THR A 125 -4.75 21.98 16.05
CA THR A 125 -3.99 21.98 17.29
C THR A 125 -4.89 21.37 18.36
N HIS A 126 -4.39 20.35 19.05
CA HIS A 126 -4.96 19.91 20.31
C HIS A 126 -4.94 21.10 21.29
N GLU A 127 -6.12 21.56 21.72
CA GLU A 127 -6.42 21.92 23.12
C GLU A 127 -7.94 21.99 23.33
#